data_AF-A0A6P3W0L5-F1
#
_entry.id   AF-A0A6P3W0L5-F1
#
_cell.length_a   1.000
_cell.length_b   1.000
_cell.length_c   1.000
_cell.angle_alpha   90.00
_cell.angle_beta   90.00
_cell.angle_gamma   90.00
#
_symmetry.space_group_name_H-M   'P 1'
#
loop_
_entity.id
_entity.type
_entity.pdbx_description
1 polymer ?
#
loop_
_entity_poly.entity_id
_entity_poly.type
_entity_poly.pdbx_seq_one_letter_code
_entity_poly.pdbx_strand_id
1 'polypeptide(L)'
;MALHVSWEHELQEQFSLLSATSVEVENKCEIDISQSGSTTNAYLLHLCDEVLILILRELDPMSLLRIGSTCRSLFRVSSCNSLWTQHFQASFGVPFPTATCSASAKNAFCLLFMWRALFRNLHCNRSLQEKLFAEIPNPPHKYWIQWLVLEENVPLPSVRLPCIEIEPLWGVDQDVLETKIKEKCEDADIVKFEWKELYNLAVEHHGSVELVFQHVLNQHDRNDHTELQSMYRQYSQCRFQWLFTYWLFRQPPPFNRQLRSIYLQWRQHSKSKVASWGETLCDVHYLASLHRITSDYWRGRLARGDETVGIQTVENYFSMCKSLVAWILGRDWGKLKRKKVYEDTLQGVYLLLRREMRETLVEHERFWQVAKVQMSRVCVLEETAANYVNWKMIETLPYYKLYLVTGNSLYLDYVKGFLRRKRLIHNWLYLEENTWARQLLPDELFSLLEFDTKIAQDSLHGDSTSAQLSRLIWLYLHSGHQLYLEAVKGMVLECAHANLGFYQYQTEAHDHAQEHCAPHGGR
;
A
#
# COMPACT_ATOMS: atom_id res chain seq x y z
N MET A 1 -40.22 -0.30 -21.89
CA MET A 1 -39.36 -1.37 -22.46
C MET A 1 -37.92 -1.02 -22.13
N ALA A 2 -37.46 -1.41 -20.93
CA ALA A 2 -36.09 -1.21 -20.50
C ALA A 2 -35.26 -2.41 -20.99
N LEU A 3 -34.18 -2.13 -21.72
CA LEU A 3 -33.24 -3.14 -22.19
C LEU A 3 -32.59 -3.81 -20.98
N HIS A 4 -32.81 -5.11 -20.85
CA HIS A 4 -32.09 -6.01 -19.95
C HIS A 4 -30.59 -5.85 -20.21
N VAL A 5 -29.89 -5.10 -19.35
CA VAL A 5 -28.43 -5.16 -19.28
C VAL A 5 -28.11 -6.56 -18.75
N SER A 6 -27.48 -7.40 -19.58
CA SER A 6 -27.03 -8.73 -19.14
C SER A 6 -26.03 -8.54 -18.01
N TRP A 7 -26.32 -9.10 -16.84
CA TRP A 7 -25.48 -9.22 -15.66
C TRP A 7 -24.01 -9.64 -15.98
N GLU A 8 -23.78 -10.32 -17.11
CA GLU A 8 -22.47 -10.66 -17.64
C GLU A 8 -21.62 -9.42 -17.99
N HIS A 9 -22.24 -8.33 -18.45
CA HIS A 9 -21.59 -7.07 -18.79
C HIS A 9 -21.07 -6.35 -17.53
N GLU A 10 -21.80 -6.43 -16.42
CA GLU A 10 -21.36 -5.82 -15.16
C GLU A 10 -20.28 -6.63 -14.44
N LEU A 11 -20.28 -7.96 -14.58
CA LEU A 11 -19.15 -8.80 -14.15
C LEU A 11 -17.90 -8.49 -14.99
N GLN A 12 -18.06 -8.27 -16.28
CA GLN A 12 -17.00 -7.87 -17.21
C GLN A 12 -16.34 -6.53 -16.84
N GLU A 13 -17.09 -5.53 -16.40
CA GLU A 13 -16.51 -4.29 -15.84
C GLU A 13 -15.73 -4.54 -14.54
N GLN A 14 -16.22 -5.41 -13.65
CA GLN A 14 -15.54 -5.75 -12.40
C GLN A 14 -14.20 -6.46 -12.62
N PHE A 15 -14.12 -7.36 -13.60
CA PHE A 15 -12.87 -8.04 -13.98
C PHE A 15 -11.88 -7.09 -14.66
N SER A 16 -12.39 -6.11 -15.41
CA SER A 16 -11.58 -5.07 -16.04
C SER A 16 -10.97 -4.10 -15.01
N LEU A 17 -11.67 -3.76 -13.94
CA LEU A 17 -11.15 -2.93 -12.85
C LEU A 17 -10.03 -3.60 -12.05
N LEU A 18 -10.01 -4.94 -11.98
CA LEU A 18 -8.91 -5.71 -11.38
C LEU A 18 -7.63 -5.72 -12.24
N SER A 19 -7.67 -5.17 -13.46
CA SER A 19 -6.53 -5.09 -14.40
C SER A 19 -5.73 -3.77 -14.31
N ALA A 20 -6.23 -2.75 -13.61
CA ALA A 20 -5.58 -1.44 -13.50
C ALA A 20 -4.32 -1.41 -12.59
N THR A 21 -3.63 -2.55 -12.42
CA THR A 21 -2.30 -2.63 -11.79
C THR A 21 -1.18 -3.05 -12.75
N SER A 22 -1.46 -3.29 -14.04
CA SER A 22 -0.39 -3.36 -15.04
C SER A 22 0.07 -1.94 -15.38
N VAL A 23 1.18 -1.55 -14.76
CA VAL A 23 2.01 -0.42 -15.15
C VAL A 23 2.13 -0.39 -16.67
N GLU A 24 1.67 0.72 -17.28
CA GLU A 24 1.95 1.07 -18.67
C GLU A 24 3.46 1.00 -18.89
N VAL A 25 3.90 -0.07 -19.56
CA VAL A 25 5.20 -0.09 -20.22
C VAL A 25 4.92 0.41 -21.64
N GLU A 26 5.04 1.72 -21.82
CA GLU A 26 5.17 2.32 -23.16
C GLU A 26 6.46 1.79 -23.80
N ASN A 27 6.36 0.65 -24.49
CA ASN A 27 7.33 0.27 -25.50
C ASN A 27 6.71 0.53 -26.87
N LYS A 28 7.04 1.69 -27.43
CA LYS A 28 6.88 1.95 -28.87
C LYS A 28 7.77 0.97 -29.63
N CYS A 29 7.17 -0.08 -30.18
CA CYS A 29 7.70 -0.75 -31.37
C CYS A 29 6.74 -0.45 -32.52
N GLU A 30 7.10 0.55 -33.32
CA GLU A 30 6.59 0.67 -34.69
C GLU A 30 7.12 -0.54 -35.47
N ILE A 31 6.22 -1.44 -35.87
CA ILE A 31 6.53 -2.49 -36.84
C ILE A 31 5.80 -2.10 -38.12
N ASP A 32 6.60 -1.69 -39.10
CA ASP A 32 6.19 -1.44 -40.48
C ASP A 32 5.52 -2.68 -41.07
N ILE A 33 4.23 -2.57 -41.39
CA ILE A 33 3.47 -3.59 -42.12
C ILE A 33 3.63 -3.29 -43.62
N SER A 34 4.72 -3.78 -44.20
CA SER A 34 4.73 -4.09 -45.62
C SER A 34 5.72 -5.22 -45.89
N GLN A 35 5.22 -6.45 -45.99
CA GLN A 35 5.58 -7.43 -47.02
C GLN A 35 4.97 -8.80 -46.74
N SER A 36 4.43 -9.36 -47.82
CA SER A 36 3.84 -10.68 -47.99
C SER A 36 4.80 -11.82 -47.62
N GLY A 37 4.35 -12.70 -46.73
CA GLY A 37 4.95 -14.01 -46.50
C GLY A 37 3.99 -14.86 -45.69
N SER A 38 3.54 -15.98 -46.26
CA SER A 38 2.69 -16.98 -45.60
C SER A 38 3.45 -17.61 -44.43
N THR A 39 3.34 -16.99 -43.25
CA THR A 39 3.51 -17.65 -41.97
C THR A 39 2.10 -17.80 -41.40
N THR A 40 1.64 -19.05 -41.27
CA THR A 40 0.45 -19.38 -40.48
C THR A 40 0.73 -19.03 -39.02
N ASN A 41 0.60 -17.76 -38.68
CA ASN A 41 0.47 -17.31 -37.31
C ASN A 41 -0.87 -17.86 -36.83
N ALA A 42 -0.85 -19.01 -36.16
CA ALA A 42 -2.02 -19.55 -35.50
C ALA A 42 -2.40 -18.60 -34.36
N TYR A 43 -3.29 -17.64 -34.64
CA TYR A 43 -3.90 -16.82 -33.62
C TYR A 43 -4.73 -17.70 -32.68
N LEU A 44 -4.72 -17.40 -31.38
CA LEU A 44 -5.43 -18.18 -30.34
C LEU A 44 -6.88 -18.51 -30.73
N LEU A 45 -7.58 -17.58 -31.40
CA LEU A 45 -8.97 -17.73 -31.82
C LEU A 45 -9.19 -18.69 -33.02
N HIS A 46 -8.12 -19.16 -33.67
CA HIS A 46 -8.19 -20.18 -34.73
C HIS A 46 -8.04 -21.61 -34.20
N LEU A 47 -7.74 -21.78 -32.90
CA LEU A 47 -7.76 -23.09 -32.27
C LEU A 47 -9.20 -23.59 -32.15
N CYS A 48 -9.41 -24.90 -32.24
CA CYS A 48 -10.73 -25.48 -32.01
C CYS A 48 -11.12 -25.36 -30.52
N ASP A 49 -12.42 -25.44 -30.24
CA ASP A 49 -12.95 -25.24 -28.89
C ASP A 49 -12.35 -26.23 -27.89
N GLU A 50 -12.08 -27.47 -28.28
CA GLU A 50 -11.50 -28.50 -27.41
C GLU A 50 -10.08 -28.13 -26.97
N VAL A 51 -9.26 -27.60 -27.88
CA VAL A 51 -7.90 -27.13 -27.57
C VAL A 51 -7.97 -25.88 -26.69
N LEU A 52 -8.89 -24.96 -26.98
CA LEU A 52 -9.11 -23.79 -26.14
C LEU A 52 -9.55 -24.19 -24.72
N ILE A 53 -10.48 -25.14 -24.57
CA ILE A 53 -10.89 -25.66 -23.27
C ILE A 53 -9.69 -26.23 -22.51
N LEU A 54 -8.83 -27.02 -23.17
CA LEU A 54 -7.62 -27.57 -22.54
C LEU A 54 -6.67 -26.47 -22.04
N ILE A 55 -6.49 -25.40 -22.80
CA ILE A 55 -5.65 -24.26 -22.40
C ILE A 55 -6.30 -23.49 -21.25
N LEU A 56 -7.59 -23.18 -21.37
CA LEU A 56 -8.34 -22.37 -20.41
C LEU A 56 -8.54 -23.08 -19.06
N ARG A 57 -8.50 -24.42 -19.04
CA ARG A 57 -8.57 -25.25 -17.83
C ARG A 57 -7.41 -25.01 -16.85
N GLU A 58 -6.27 -24.55 -17.34
CA GLU A 58 -5.08 -24.27 -16.53
C GLU A 58 -5.11 -22.89 -15.86
N LEU A 59 -6.11 -22.07 -16.18
CA LEU A 59 -6.22 -20.73 -15.62
C LEU A 59 -6.94 -20.74 -14.28
N ASP A 60 -6.56 -19.83 -13.39
CA ASP A 60 -7.36 -19.58 -12.20
C ASP A 60 -8.74 -19.01 -12.59
N PRO A 61 -9.77 -19.19 -11.75
CA PRO A 61 -11.13 -18.75 -12.05
C PRO A 61 -11.27 -17.27 -12.42
N MET A 62 -10.43 -16.39 -11.87
CA MET A 62 -10.49 -14.95 -12.15
C MET A 62 -9.90 -14.63 -13.52
N SER A 63 -8.79 -15.26 -13.86
CA SER A 63 -8.20 -15.20 -15.21
C SER A 63 -9.16 -15.77 -16.25
N LEU A 64 -9.86 -16.88 -15.94
CA LEU A 64 -10.85 -17.47 -16.84
C LEU A 64 -12.03 -16.53 -17.11
N LEU A 65 -12.55 -15.85 -16.08
CA LEU A 65 -13.63 -14.86 -16.24
C LEU A 65 -13.17 -13.64 -17.06
N ARG A 66 -11.94 -13.17 -16.84
CA ARG A 66 -11.32 -12.08 -17.63
C ARG A 66 -11.17 -12.46 -19.10
N ILE A 67 -10.72 -13.67 -19.40
CA ILE A 67 -10.63 -14.12 -20.78
C ILE A 67 -12.01 -14.20 -21.41
N GLY A 68 -13.00 -14.73 -20.67
CA GLY A 68 -14.38 -14.76 -21.12
C GLY A 68 -14.95 -13.38 -21.46
N SER A 69 -14.48 -12.32 -20.81
CA SER A 69 -14.91 -10.95 -21.09
C SER A 69 -14.21 -10.27 -22.27
N THR A 70 -13.26 -10.94 -22.94
CA THR A 70 -12.51 -10.30 -24.04
C THR A 70 -13.29 -10.28 -25.35
N CYS A 71 -13.91 -11.40 -25.73
CA CYS A 71 -14.67 -11.51 -26.97
C CYS A 71 -15.72 -12.63 -26.88
N ARG A 72 -16.69 -12.62 -27.80
CA ARG A 72 -17.81 -13.57 -27.82
C ARG A 72 -17.38 -15.04 -27.93
N SER A 73 -16.33 -15.33 -28.71
CA SER A 73 -15.84 -16.71 -28.86
C SER A 73 -15.26 -17.22 -27.56
N LEU A 74 -14.40 -16.43 -26.91
CA LEU A 74 -13.80 -16.78 -25.63
C LEU A 74 -14.84 -16.82 -24.52
N PHE A 75 -15.85 -15.93 -24.54
CA PHE A 75 -16.99 -16.00 -23.63
C PHE A 75 -17.73 -17.34 -23.72
N ARG A 76 -18.02 -17.80 -24.94
CA ARG A 76 -18.71 -19.08 -25.17
C ARG A 76 -17.90 -20.24 -24.62
N VAL A 77 -16.61 -20.31 -24.97
CA VAL A 77 -15.72 -21.40 -24.56
C VAL A 77 -15.45 -21.36 -23.06
N SER A 78 -15.17 -20.19 -22.49
CA SER A 78 -14.95 -20.02 -21.06
C SER A 78 -16.21 -20.25 -20.23
N SER A 79 -17.39 -20.37 -20.84
CA SER A 79 -18.65 -20.65 -20.14
C SER A 79 -19.04 -22.13 -20.18
N CYS A 80 -18.22 -22.99 -20.77
CA CYS A 80 -18.43 -24.44 -20.76
C CYS A 80 -18.47 -24.97 -19.32
N ASN A 81 -19.54 -25.70 -18.97
CA ASN A 81 -19.72 -26.26 -17.63
C ASN A 81 -18.55 -27.14 -17.19
N SER A 82 -17.94 -27.91 -18.10
CA SER A 82 -16.80 -28.80 -17.81
C SER A 82 -15.58 -28.08 -17.23
N LEU A 83 -15.34 -26.82 -17.59
CA LEU A 83 -14.28 -25.99 -16.98
C LEU A 83 -14.65 -25.67 -15.53
N TRP A 84 -15.87 -25.19 -15.33
CA TRP A 84 -16.34 -24.69 -14.05
C TRP A 84 -16.60 -25.79 -13.03
N THR A 85 -17.01 -27.00 -13.44
CA THR A 85 -17.20 -28.12 -12.51
C THR A 85 -15.92 -28.47 -11.75
N GLN A 86 -14.76 -28.41 -12.42
CA GLN A 86 -13.48 -28.63 -11.76
C GLN A 86 -13.10 -27.48 -10.82
N HIS A 87 -13.24 -26.23 -11.27
CA HIS A 87 -12.95 -25.08 -10.41
C HIS A 87 -13.87 -25.03 -9.20
N PHE A 88 -15.13 -25.43 -9.36
CA PHE A 88 -16.10 -25.55 -8.30
C PHE A 88 -15.64 -26.58 -7.27
N GLN A 89 -15.30 -27.80 -7.70
CA GLN A 89 -14.79 -28.84 -6.81
C GLN A 89 -13.50 -28.40 -6.09
N ALA A 90 -12.56 -27.79 -6.81
CA ALA A 90 -11.30 -27.31 -6.23
C ALA A 90 -11.51 -26.18 -5.20
N SER A 91 -12.50 -25.30 -5.40
CA SER A 91 -12.72 -24.13 -4.55
C SER A 91 -13.65 -24.40 -3.37
N PHE A 92 -14.61 -25.30 -3.53
CA PHE A 92 -15.64 -25.57 -2.52
C PHE A 92 -15.51 -26.94 -1.84
N GLY A 93 -14.67 -27.84 -2.38
CA GLY A 93 -14.45 -29.18 -1.83
C GLY A 93 -15.57 -30.18 -2.14
N VAL A 94 -16.56 -29.78 -2.94
CA VAL A 94 -17.74 -30.57 -3.32
C VAL A 94 -17.89 -30.59 -4.84
N PRO A 95 -18.22 -31.72 -5.48
CA PRO A 95 -18.51 -31.80 -6.91
C PRO A 95 -19.75 -30.98 -7.26
N PHE A 96 -19.78 -30.45 -8.49
CA PHE A 96 -20.94 -29.72 -8.98
C PHE A 96 -22.07 -30.68 -9.44
N PRO A 97 -23.30 -30.54 -8.91
CA PRO A 97 -24.43 -31.44 -9.21
C PRO A 97 -25.03 -31.17 -10.60
N THR A 98 -24.30 -31.57 -11.64
CA THR A 98 -24.58 -31.20 -13.05
C THR A 98 -25.94 -31.67 -13.56
N ALA A 99 -26.44 -32.82 -13.08
CA ALA A 99 -27.69 -33.41 -13.57
C ALA A 99 -28.95 -32.83 -12.93
N THR A 100 -28.82 -32.18 -11.77
CA THR A 100 -29.95 -31.86 -10.87
C THR A 100 -29.96 -30.40 -10.44
N CYS A 101 -28.90 -29.63 -10.73
CA CYS A 101 -28.86 -28.20 -10.52
C CYS A 101 -29.45 -27.45 -11.70
N SER A 102 -30.33 -26.47 -11.43
CA SER A 102 -30.90 -25.63 -12.48
C SER A 102 -29.93 -24.54 -12.97
N ALA A 103 -28.99 -24.12 -12.14
CA ALA A 103 -27.97 -23.13 -12.48
C ALA A 103 -26.82 -23.74 -13.30
N SER A 104 -26.16 -22.93 -14.13
CA SER A 104 -24.91 -23.33 -14.77
C SER A 104 -23.77 -23.43 -13.74
N ALA A 105 -22.75 -24.26 -14.01
CA ALA A 105 -21.61 -24.42 -13.11
C ALA A 105 -20.84 -23.09 -12.93
N LYS A 106 -20.78 -22.27 -13.98
CA LYS A 106 -20.20 -20.92 -13.94
C LYS A 106 -20.98 -20.01 -12.97
N ASN A 107 -22.31 -19.96 -13.10
CA ASN A 107 -23.14 -19.06 -12.30
C ASN A 107 -23.11 -19.46 -10.83
N ALA A 108 -23.23 -20.76 -10.56
CA ALA A 108 -23.11 -21.32 -9.23
C ALA A 108 -21.75 -20.99 -8.60
N PHE A 109 -20.66 -21.15 -9.37
CA PHE A 109 -19.33 -20.76 -8.93
C PHE A 109 -19.27 -19.28 -8.57
N CYS A 110 -19.73 -18.38 -9.45
CA CYS A 110 -19.68 -16.95 -9.23
C CYS A 110 -20.46 -16.54 -7.96
N LEU A 111 -21.69 -17.04 -7.78
CA LEU A 111 -22.52 -16.72 -6.61
C LEU A 111 -21.86 -17.16 -5.30
N LEU A 112 -21.42 -18.42 -5.24
CA LEU A 112 -20.77 -18.97 -4.05
C LEU A 112 -19.43 -18.32 -3.76
N PHE A 113 -18.67 -17.96 -4.80
CA PHE A 113 -17.41 -17.26 -4.65
C PHE A 113 -17.63 -15.86 -4.05
N MET A 114 -18.61 -15.10 -4.57
CA MET A 114 -18.97 -13.79 -4.02
C MET A 114 -19.42 -13.90 -2.57
N TRP A 115 -20.32 -14.85 -2.27
CA TRP A 115 -20.78 -15.11 -0.91
C TRP A 115 -19.61 -15.44 0.03
N ARG A 116 -18.79 -16.44 -0.30
CA ARG A 116 -17.69 -16.87 0.55
C ARG A 116 -16.63 -15.79 0.75
N ALA A 117 -16.34 -14.99 -0.28
CA ALA A 117 -15.42 -13.87 -0.15
C ALA A 117 -15.92 -12.82 0.86
N LEU A 118 -17.22 -12.50 0.81
CA LEU A 118 -17.86 -11.59 1.76
C LEU A 118 -17.93 -12.19 3.17
N PHE A 119 -18.30 -13.47 3.29
CA PHE A 119 -18.47 -14.15 4.56
C PHE A 119 -17.14 -14.38 5.30
N ARG A 120 -16.07 -14.80 4.61
CA ARG A 120 -14.72 -14.91 5.20
C ARG A 120 -14.23 -13.58 5.79
N ASN A 121 -14.64 -12.47 5.18
CA ASN A 121 -14.32 -11.12 5.61
C ASN A 121 -15.42 -10.48 6.48
N LEU A 122 -16.36 -11.28 6.99
CA LEU A 122 -17.48 -10.78 7.79
C LEU A 122 -17.00 -9.91 8.97
N HIS A 123 -15.90 -10.28 9.61
CA HIS A 123 -15.32 -9.57 10.75
C HIS A 123 -14.95 -8.10 10.46
N CYS A 124 -14.63 -7.75 9.21
CA CYS A 124 -14.27 -6.40 8.79
C CYS A 124 -15.28 -5.78 7.80
N ASN A 125 -16.27 -6.53 7.32
CA ASN A 125 -17.33 -6.06 6.44
C ASN A 125 -18.55 -5.57 7.23
N ARG A 126 -18.52 -4.30 7.66
CA ARG A 126 -19.60 -3.69 8.45
C ARG A 126 -20.96 -3.70 7.73
N SER A 127 -20.98 -3.50 6.42
CA SER A 127 -22.24 -3.47 5.66
C SER A 127 -22.92 -4.84 5.63
N LEU A 128 -22.15 -5.93 5.50
CA LEU A 128 -22.70 -7.28 5.63
C LEU A 128 -23.09 -7.58 7.08
N GLN A 129 -22.31 -7.13 8.08
CA GLN A 129 -22.70 -7.26 9.48
C GLN A 129 -24.04 -6.57 9.74
N GLU A 130 -24.25 -5.34 9.27
CA GLU A 130 -25.53 -4.65 9.46
C GLU A 130 -26.70 -5.47 8.89
N LYS A 131 -26.53 -6.14 7.74
CA LYS A 131 -27.56 -7.03 7.17
C LYS A 131 -27.79 -8.32 7.96
N LEU A 132 -26.71 -8.96 8.44
CA LEU A 132 -26.81 -10.23 9.16
C LEU A 132 -27.21 -10.04 10.63
N PHE A 133 -26.93 -8.87 11.22
CA PHE A 133 -27.09 -8.60 12.65
C PHE A 133 -28.23 -7.61 12.97
N ALA A 134 -28.87 -6.97 11.97
CA ALA A 134 -29.88 -5.92 12.19
C ALA A 134 -30.99 -6.31 13.19
N GLU A 135 -31.41 -7.57 13.20
CA GLU A 135 -32.62 -7.99 13.93
C GLU A 135 -32.35 -9.12 14.95
N ILE A 136 -31.10 -9.35 15.37
CA ILE A 136 -30.79 -10.44 16.35
C ILE A 136 -31.67 -10.28 17.61
N PRO A 137 -32.38 -11.35 18.05
CA PRO A 137 -32.23 -12.76 17.67
C PRO A 137 -33.12 -13.28 16.52
N ASN A 138 -33.87 -12.42 15.84
CA ASN A 138 -34.68 -12.77 14.67
C ASN A 138 -33.78 -13.09 13.46
N PRO A 139 -34.26 -13.91 12.51
CA PRO A 139 -33.46 -14.27 11.35
C PRO A 139 -33.18 -13.05 10.48
N PRO A 140 -31.97 -12.96 9.88
CA PRO A 140 -31.75 -11.98 8.82
C PRO A 140 -32.67 -12.27 7.63
N HIS A 141 -32.81 -11.28 6.75
CA HIS A 141 -33.66 -11.38 5.55
C HIS A 141 -33.46 -12.71 4.82
N LYS A 142 -34.57 -13.32 4.35
CA LYS A 142 -34.64 -14.69 3.78
C LYS A 142 -33.49 -15.00 2.81
N TYR A 143 -33.14 -14.04 1.97
CA TYR A 143 -32.03 -14.16 1.02
C TYR A 143 -30.68 -14.50 1.68
N TRP A 144 -30.33 -13.87 2.80
CA TRP A 144 -29.03 -14.02 3.46
C TRP A 144 -28.92 -15.30 4.27
N ILE A 145 -30.01 -15.69 4.94
CA ILE A 145 -30.03 -16.88 5.79
C ILE A 145 -29.93 -18.18 4.97
N GLN A 146 -30.38 -18.19 3.72
CA GLN A 146 -30.21 -19.33 2.81
C GLN A 146 -28.73 -19.65 2.54
N TRP A 147 -27.85 -18.64 2.48
CA TRP A 147 -26.43 -18.87 2.28
C TRP A 147 -25.70 -19.39 3.53
N LEU A 148 -26.17 -19.04 4.73
CA LEU A 148 -25.50 -19.36 6.00
C LEU A 148 -25.41 -20.87 6.27
N VAL A 149 -26.33 -21.68 5.76
CA VAL A 149 -26.31 -23.15 5.91
C VAL A 149 -25.14 -23.82 5.17
N LEU A 150 -24.47 -23.09 4.27
CA LEU A 150 -23.28 -23.60 3.57
C LEU A 150 -22.00 -23.47 4.40
N GLU A 151 -22.07 -22.78 5.54
CA GLU A 151 -20.93 -22.46 6.37
C GLU A 151 -21.01 -23.24 7.69
N GLU A 152 -20.06 -24.14 7.93
CA GLU A 152 -20.02 -24.97 9.15
C GLU A 152 -19.89 -24.13 10.42
N ASN A 153 -19.13 -23.02 10.35
CA ASN A 153 -18.84 -22.16 11.48
C ASN A 153 -19.31 -20.73 11.20
N VAL A 154 -20.52 -20.43 11.67
CA VAL A 154 -21.12 -19.09 11.57
C VAL A 154 -20.83 -18.28 12.84
N PRO A 155 -20.07 -17.17 12.77
CA PRO A 155 -19.72 -16.36 13.94
C PRO A 155 -20.86 -15.39 14.33
N LEU A 156 -22.10 -15.88 14.31
CA LEU A 156 -23.31 -15.16 14.70
C LEU A 156 -23.88 -15.77 15.98
N PRO A 157 -24.58 -14.99 16.83
CA PRO A 157 -25.37 -15.54 17.92
C PRO A 157 -26.42 -16.53 17.42
N SER A 158 -26.91 -17.40 18.31
CA SER A 158 -28.02 -18.32 18.03
C SER A 158 -29.22 -17.55 17.46
N VAL A 159 -29.88 -18.14 16.47
CA VAL A 159 -31.03 -17.56 15.79
C VAL A 159 -32.33 -18.16 16.34
N ARG A 160 -33.40 -17.37 16.40
CA ARG A 160 -34.75 -17.84 16.69
C ARG A 160 -35.54 -17.94 15.40
N LEU A 161 -36.00 -19.13 15.05
CA LEU A 161 -36.72 -19.39 13.81
C LEU A 161 -38.03 -20.13 14.07
N PRO A 162 -39.14 -19.73 13.43
CA PRO A 162 -40.32 -20.58 13.32
C PRO A 162 -39.99 -21.85 12.54
N CYS A 163 -40.49 -23.01 12.98
CA CYS A 163 -40.19 -24.29 12.30
C CYS A 163 -40.69 -24.31 10.86
N ILE A 164 -41.83 -23.67 10.62
CA ILE A 164 -42.44 -23.50 9.28
C ILE A 164 -41.55 -22.70 8.31
N GLU A 165 -40.61 -21.90 8.81
CA GLU A 165 -39.67 -21.16 7.95
C GLU A 165 -38.43 -21.99 7.58
N ILE A 166 -38.12 -23.05 8.32
CA ILE A 166 -36.90 -23.83 8.13
C ILE A 166 -36.99 -24.70 6.87
N GLU A 167 -38.12 -25.37 6.66
CA GLU A 167 -38.38 -26.20 5.48
C GLU A 167 -38.22 -25.40 4.16
N PRO A 168 -38.86 -24.21 3.97
CA PRO A 168 -38.67 -23.42 2.75
C PRO A 168 -37.29 -22.72 2.65
N LEU A 169 -36.49 -22.71 3.72
CA LEU A 169 -35.15 -22.11 3.73
C LEU A 169 -34.06 -23.12 3.38
N TRP A 170 -34.10 -24.29 4.02
CA TRP A 170 -33.04 -25.30 3.96
C TRP A 170 -33.54 -26.69 3.59
N GLY A 171 -34.85 -26.86 3.34
CA GLY A 171 -35.42 -28.13 2.91
C GLY A 171 -35.54 -29.17 4.01
N VAL A 172 -35.30 -28.82 5.28
CA VAL A 172 -35.40 -29.76 6.40
C VAL A 172 -36.86 -29.90 6.79
N ASP A 173 -37.39 -31.12 6.68
CA ASP A 173 -38.80 -31.41 6.94
C ASP A 173 -39.20 -31.05 8.37
N GLN A 174 -40.42 -30.52 8.52
CA GLN A 174 -40.97 -30.11 9.81
C GLN A 174 -41.01 -31.27 10.82
N ASP A 175 -41.29 -32.50 10.40
CA ASP A 175 -41.35 -33.68 11.27
C ASP A 175 -40.00 -34.01 11.95
N VAL A 176 -38.89 -33.73 11.25
CA VAL A 176 -37.51 -33.92 11.75
C VAL A 176 -37.15 -32.84 12.78
N LEU A 177 -37.75 -31.65 12.65
CA LEU A 177 -37.61 -30.55 13.60
C LEU A 177 -38.48 -30.79 14.84
N GLU A 178 -39.73 -31.24 14.66
CA GLU A 178 -40.69 -31.53 15.74
C GLU A 178 -40.23 -32.60 16.72
N THR A 179 -39.51 -33.62 16.23
CA THR A 179 -38.93 -34.67 17.09
C THR A 179 -37.84 -34.11 18.02
N LYS A 180 -37.03 -33.14 17.60
CA LYS A 180 -36.03 -32.46 18.45
C LYS A 180 -36.63 -31.39 19.37
N ILE A 181 -37.78 -30.82 19.01
CA ILE A 181 -38.48 -29.81 19.81
C ILE A 181 -39.17 -30.45 21.02
N LYS A 182 -39.79 -31.62 20.81
CA LYS A 182 -40.40 -32.44 21.87
C LYS A 182 -39.40 -32.86 22.95
N GLU A 183 -38.09 -32.87 22.65
CA GLU A 183 -37.03 -33.17 23.63
C GLU A 183 -36.56 -31.94 24.44
N LYS A 184 -36.86 -30.70 24.02
CA LYS A 184 -36.25 -29.49 24.62
C LYS A 184 -37.21 -28.42 25.17
N CYS A 185 -38.50 -28.35 24.80
CA CYS A 185 -39.49 -27.45 25.45
C CYS A 185 -40.93 -27.72 25.01
N GLU A 186 -41.92 -27.58 25.91
CA GLU A 186 -43.33 -27.99 25.69
C GLU A 186 -44.23 -27.00 24.91
N ASP A 187 -43.86 -25.77 24.56
CA ASP A 187 -44.86 -24.81 24.00
C ASP A 187 -44.29 -23.65 23.14
N ALA A 188 -43.46 -23.92 22.12
CA ALA A 188 -43.04 -22.84 21.22
C ALA A 188 -42.88 -23.25 19.75
N ASP A 189 -43.70 -22.66 18.87
CA ASP A 189 -43.55 -22.67 17.40
C ASP A 189 -42.21 -22.07 16.93
N ILE A 190 -41.55 -21.29 17.81
CA ILE A 190 -40.27 -20.62 17.56
C ILE A 190 -39.18 -21.28 18.40
N VAL A 191 -38.17 -21.81 17.71
CA VAL A 191 -37.08 -22.55 18.34
C VAL A 191 -35.77 -21.79 18.19
N LYS A 192 -34.97 -21.80 19.26
CA LYS A 192 -33.64 -21.21 19.25
C LYS A 192 -32.64 -22.27 18.80
N PHE A 193 -31.90 -21.98 17.74
CA PHE A 193 -30.89 -22.88 17.20
C PHE A 193 -29.50 -22.28 17.24
N GLU A 194 -28.49 -23.12 17.53
CA GLU A 194 -27.12 -22.79 17.17
C GLU A 194 -26.89 -23.05 15.67
N TRP A 195 -26.13 -22.20 15.00
CA TRP A 195 -25.86 -22.34 13.56
C TRP A 195 -25.19 -23.66 13.20
N LYS A 196 -24.33 -24.17 14.08
CA LYS A 196 -23.68 -25.47 13.91
C LYS A 196 -24.68 -26.62 13.98
N GLU A 197 -25.70 -26.51 14.83
CA GLU A 197 -26.78 -27.50 14.90
C GLU A 197 -27.61 -27.50 13.60
N LEU A 198 -27.92 -26.32 13.07
CA LEU A 198 -28.65 -26.18 11.80
C LEU A 198 -27.87 -26.71 10.60
N TYR A 199 -26.58 -26.43 10.54
CA TYR A 199 -25.68 -26.99 9.53
C TYR A 199 -25.72 -28.53 9.57
N ASN A 200 -25.53 -29.12 10.76
CA ASN A 200 -25.54 -30.58 10.92
C ASN A 200 -26.90 -31.18 10.54
N LEU A 201 -28.00 -30.54 10.94
CA LEU A 201 -29.36 -30.96 10.59
C LEU A 201 -29.59 -30.94 9.08
N ALA A 202 -29.16 -29.89 8.39
CA ALA A 202 -29.27 -29.82 6.94
C ALA A 202 -28.44 -30.92 6.26
N VAL A 203 -27.19 -31.15 6.71
CA VAL A 203 -26.34 -32.21 6.14
C VAL A 203 -26.93 -33.60 6.39
N GLU A 204 -27.51 -33.84 7.57
CA GLU A 204 -28.16 -35.11 7.92
C GLU A 204 -29.41 -35.35 7.08
N HIS A 205 -30.28 -34.34 6.95
CA HIS A 205 -31.53 -34.43 6.18
C HIS A 205 -31.27 -34.64 4.68
N HIS A 206 -30.37 -33.86 4.09
CA HIS A 206 -29.99 -34.00 2.67
C HIS A 206 -29.06 -35.19 2.42
N GLY A 207 -28.51 -35.81 3.47
CA GLY A 207 -27.59 -36.95 3.40
C GLY A 207 -26.14 -36.63 3.02
N SER A 208 -25.86 -35.44 2.47
CA SER A 208 -24.50 -34.97 2.18
C SER A 208 -24.41 -33.45 2.00
N VAL A 209 -23.21 -32.89 2.20
CA VAL A 209 -22.94 -31.46 1.96
C VAL A 209 -23.19 -31.08 0.50
N GLU A 210 -22.91 -31.97 -0.45
CA GLU A 210 -23.11 -31.75 -1.88
C GLU A 210 -24.58 -31.48 -2.20
N LEU A 211 -25.49 -32.23 -1.57
CA LEU A 211 -26.93 -32.08 -1.74
C LEU A 211 -27.46 -30.82 -1.05
N VAL A 212 -26.85 -30.39 0.07
CA VAL A 212 -27.13 -29.07 0.67
C VAL A 212 -26.75 -27.94 -0.31
N PHE A 213 -25.57 -28.01 -0.93
CA PHE A 213 -25.14 -27.06 -1.96
C PHE A 213 -26.13 -27.02 -3.13
N GLN A 214 -26.55 -28.19 -3.62
CA GLN A 214 -27.54 -28.31 -4.68
C GLN A 214 -28.86 -27.64 -4.29
N HIS A 215 -29.36 -27.91 -3.09
CA HIS A 215 -30.61 -27.34 -2.59
C HIS A 215 -30.54 -25.82 -2.55
N VAL A 216 -29.50 -25.26 -1.92
CA VAL A 216 -29.32 -23.81 -1.79
C VAL A 216 -29.20 -23.15 -3.17
N LEU A 217 -28.41 -23.72 -4.08
CA LEU A 217 -28.29 -23.19 -5.45
C LEU A 217 -29.62 -23.19 -6.21
N ASN A 218 -30.40 -24.26 -6.08
CA ASN A 218 -31.72 -24.35 -6.71
C ASN A 218 -32.73 -23.35 -6.12
N GLN A 219 -32.66 -23.08 -4.81
CA GLN A 219 -33.45 -22.02 -4.17
C GLN A 219 -33.07 -20.62 -4.68
N HIS A 220 -31.80 -20.43 -5.02
CA HIS A 220 -31.29 -19.14 -5.50
C HIS A 220 -31.47 -18.89 -6.99
N ASP A 221 -31.82 -19.88 -7.80
CA ASP A 221 -31.93 -19.77 -9.26
C ASP A 221 -32.90 -18.66 -9.74
N ARG A 222 -33.95 -18.37 -8.96
CA ARG A 222 -34.94 -17.31 -9.27
C ARG A 222 -34.80 -16.06 -8.40
N ASN A 223 -33.82 -16.02 -7.52
CA ASN A 223 -33.65 -14.90 -6.60
C ASN A 223 -32.93 -13.73 -7.29
N ASP A 224 -33.22 -12.51 -6.85
CA ASP A 224 -32.45 -11.34 -7.26
C ASP A 224 -31.10 -11.32 -6.53
N HIS A 225 -30.01 -11.29 -7.30
CA HIS A 225 -28.64 -11.27 -6.80
C HIS A 225 -27.97 -9.90 -6.86
N THR A 226 -28.69 -8.85 -7.27
CA THR A 226 -28.17 -7.48 -7.39
C THR A 226 -27.50 -7.01 -6.10
N GLU A 227 -28.08 -7.33 -4.94
CA GLU A 227 -27.55 -6.94 -3.64
C GLU A 227 -26.22 -7.65 -3.31
N LEU A 228 -26.12 -8.96 -3.56
CA LEU A 228 -24.87 -9.72 -3.38
C LEU A 228 -23.77 -9.18 -4.29
N GLN A 229 -24.08 -8.91 -5.55
CA GLN A 229 -23.14 -8.35 -6.51
C GLN A 229 -22.69 -6.95 -6.08
N SER A 230 -23.62 -6.08 -5.67
CA SER A 230 -23.31 -4.72 -5.19
C SER A 230 -22.36 -4.74 -3.98
N MET A 231 -22.63 -5.61 -3.00
CA MET A 231 -21.74 -5.76 -1.84
C MET A 231 -20.39 -6.36 -2.23
N TYR A 232 -20.36 -7.34 -3.14
CA TYR A 232 -19.10 -7.88 -3.63
C TYR A 232 -18.27 -6.83 -4.39
N ARG A 233 -18.91 -5.95 -5.18
CA ARG A 233 -18.25 -4.80 -5.82
C ARG A 233 -17.62 -3.89 -4.77
N GLN A 234 -18.37 -3.55 -3.73
CA GLN A 234 -17.88 -2.71 -2.64
C GLN A 234 -16.69 -3.36 -1.91
N TYR A 235 -16.80 -4.65 -1.60
CA TYR A 235 -15.70 -5.43 -1.02
C TYR A 235 -14.48 -5.42 -1.93
N SER A 236 -14.62 -5.74 -3.21
CA SER A 236 -13.52 -5.77 -4.18
C SER A 236 -12.73 -4.44 -4.22
N GLN A 237 -13.44 -3.31 -4.12
CA GLN A 237 -12.84 -1.97 -4.10
C GLN A 237 -12.21 -1.58 -2.75
N CYS A 238 -12.78 -2.06 -1.64
CA CYS A 238 -12.44 -1.60 -0.29
C CYS A 238 -11.76 -2.64 0.61
N ARG A 239 -11.50 -3.87 0.11
CA ARG A 239 -11.00 -5.01 0.90
C ARG A 239 -9.74 -4.72 1.70
N PHE A 240 -8.76 -4.04 1.09
CA PHE A 240 -7.51 -3.68 1.76
C PHE A 240 -7.74 -2.65 2.86
N GLN A 241 -8.61 -1.67 2.61
CA GLN A 241 -8.94 -0.60 3.55
C GLN A 241 -9.70 -1.15 4.74
N TRP A 242 -10.65 -2.06 4.52
CA TRP A 242 -11.41 -2.72 5.58
C TRP A 242 -10.53 -3.57 6.47
N LEU A 243 -9.71 -4.45 5.88
CA LEU A 243 -8.83 -5.32 6.64
C LEU A 243 -7.73 -4.51 7.35
N PHE A 244 -7.19 -3.45 6.73
CA PHE A 244 -6.26 -2.53 7.38
C PHE A 244 -6.88 -1.84 8.59
N THR A 245 -8.10 -1.31 8.43
CA THR A 245 -8.82 -0.61 9.50
C THR A 245 -9.12 -1.55 10.67
N TYR A 246 -9.56 -2.77 10.35
CA TYR A 246 -9.78 -3.81 11.34
C TYR A 246 -8.50 -4.14 12.09
N TRP A 247 -7.42 -4.44 11.35
CA TRP A 247 -6.11 -4.71 11.94
C TRP A 247 -5.60 -3.56 12.81
N LEU A 248 -5.83 -2.31 12.43
CA LEU A 248 -5.29 -1.16 13.16
C LEU A 248 -6.02 -0.89 14.49
N PHE A 249 -7.33 -1.12 14.54
CA PHE A 249 -8.18 -0.67 15.66
C PHE A 249 -8.84 -1.78 16.47
N ARG A 250 -9.00 -2.99 15.91
CA ARG A 250 -9.71 -4.11 16.55
C ARG A 250 -8.77 -5.13 17.18
N GLN A 251 -7.52 -4.76 17.42
CA GLN A 251 -6.58 -5.58 18.18
C GLN A 251 -7.05 -5.75 19.64
N PRO A 252 -6.95 -6.95 20.22
CA PRO A 252 -7.30 -7.17 21.61
C PRO A 252 -6.35 -6.38 22.54
N PRO A 253 -6.82 -5.86 23.69
CA PRO A 253 -5.92 -5.36 24.73
C PRO A 253 -5.00 -6.49 25.24
N PRO A 254 -3.70 -6.24 25.51
CA PRO A 254 -3.01 -4.95 25.50
C PRO A 254 -2.39 -4.55 24.15
N PHE A 255 -2.53 -5.37 23.11
CA PHE A 255 -1.87 -5.20 21.81
C PHE A 255 -2.25 -3.91 21.10
N ASN A 256 -3.49 -3.43 21.23
CA ASN A 256 -3.92 -2.15 20.65
C ASN A 256 -3.07 -0.96 21.15
N ARG A 257 -2.83 -0.86 22.46
CA ARG A 257 -2.01 0.22 23.05
C ARG A 257 -0.56 0.13 22.57
N GLN A 258 -0.01 -1.07 22.49
CA GLN A 258 1.34 -1.30 21.98
C GLN A 258 1.45 -0.91 20.51
N LEU A 259 0.49 -1.34 19.67
CA LEU A 259 0.47 -1.04 18.25
C LEU A 259 0.44 0.47 18.01
N ARG A 260 -0.48 1.22 18.67
CA ARG A 260 -0.53 2.69 18.56
C ARG A 260 0.81 3.34 18.92
N SER A 261 1.43 2.89 20.01
CA SER A 261 2.73 3.41 20.44
C SER A 261 3.82 3.16 19.41
N ILE A 262 3.92 1.94 18.88
CA ILE A 262 4.94 1.57 17.89
C ILE A 262 4.69 2.29 16.56
N TYR A 263 3.43 2.37 16.13
CA TYR A 263 3.01 2.98 14.87
C TYR A 263 3.39 4.46 14.78
N LEU A 264 3.25 5.19 15.89
CA LEU A 264 3.57 6.61 15.95
C LEU A 264 5.01 6.90 16.40
N GLN A 265 5.75 5.86 16.84
CA GLN A 265 7.08 6.02 17.44
C GLN A 265 8.04 6.70 16.47
N TRP A 266 8.54 7.87 16.89
CA TRP A 266 9.48 8.70 16.14
C TRP A 266 9.05 9.09 14.71
N ARG A 267 7.78 8.87 14.34
CA ARG A 267 7.20 9.33 13.08
C ARG A 267 6.73 10.78 13.20
N GLN A 268 7.05 11.59 12.19
CA GLN A 268 6.44 12.91 12.06
C GLN A 268 4.96 12.75 11.69
N HIS A 269 4.08 13.29 12.51
CA HIS A 269 2.64 13.22 12.30
C HIS A 269 1.91 14.46 12.85
N SER A 270 0.77 14.80 12.24
CA SER A 270 -0.19 15.76 12.77
C SER A 270 -0.89 15.18 14.01
N LYS A 271 -0.84 15.92 15.12
CA LYS A 271 -1.53 15.54 16.37
C LYS A 271 -3.05 15.56 16.20
N SER A 272 -3.60 16.48 15.41
CA SER A 272 -5.06 16.59 15.20
C SER A 272 -5.62 15.37 14.47
N LYS A 273 -4.93 14.90 13.43
CA LYS A 273 -5.34 13.72 12.64
C LYS A 273 -5.24 12.39 13.41
N VAL A 274 -4.44 12.36 14.47
CA VAL A 274 -4.19 11.16 15.29
C VAL A 274 -4.96 11.20 16.61
N ALA A 275 -5.59 12.33 16.95
CA ALA A 275 -6.38 12.49 18.17
C ALA A 275 -7.54 11.48 18.22
N SER A 276 -8.25 11.32 17.09
CA SER A 276 -9.39 10.41 16.91
C SER A 276 -8.99 8.96 16.59
N TRP A 277 -7.84 8.49 17.08
CA TRP A 277 -7.36 7.12 16.82
C TRP A 277 -8.39 6.06 17.23
N GLY A 278 -8.92 5.33 16.25
CA GLY A 278 -9.92 4.27 16.47
C GLY A 278 -11.37 4.76 16.58
N GLU A 279 -11.60 6.07 16.44
CA GLU A 279 -12.94 6.65 16.38
C GLU A 279 -13.48 6.66 14.94
N THR A 280 -14.78 6.94 14.78
CA THR A 280 -15.46 6.98 13.47
C THR A 280 -14.91 8.05 12.53
N LEU A 281 -14.42 9.17 13.07
CA LEU A 281 -13.84 10.29 12.31
C LEU A 281 -12.32 10.13 12.08
N CYS A 282 -11.76 8.95 12.31
CA CYS A 282 -10.34 8.71 12.12
C CYS A 282 -9.96 8.76 10.63
N ASP A 283 -8.95 9.57 10.28
CA ASP A 283 -8.39 9.63 8.93
C ASP A 283 -7.45 8.43 8.69
N VAL A 284 -8.03 7.26 8.43
CA VAL A 284 -7.28 6.00 8.24
C VAL A 284 -6.37 6.07 7.02
N HIS A 285 -6.77 6.81 5.98
CA HIS A 285 -5.93 7.02 4.80
C HIS A 285 -4.63 7.75 5.16
N TYR A 286 -4.73 8.81 5.98
CA TYR A 286 -3.56 9.48 6.52
C TYR A 286 -2.71 8.54 7.39
N LEU A 287 -3.31 7.72 8.25
CA LEU A 287 -2.56 6.74 9.03
C LEU A 287 -1.80 5.76 8.13
N ALA A 288 -2.44 5.23 7.09
CA ALA A 288 -1.80 4.35 6.12
C ALA A 288 -0.62 5.01 5.39
N SER A 289 -0.62 6.34 5.25
CA SER A 289 0.48 7.09 4.62
C SER A 289 1.73 7.25 5.49
N LEU A 290 1.63 7.05 6.81
CA LEU A 290 2.75 7.26 7.74
C LEU A 290 3.89 6.26 7.55
N HIS A 291 3.60 5.06 7.03
CA HIS A 291 4.60 4.07 6.66
C HIS A 291 4.46 3.68 5.19
N ARG A 292 5.59 3.51 4.50
CA ARG A 292 5.57 3.12 3.08
C ARG A 292 4.92 1.75 2.86
N ILE A 293 5.17 0.81 3.77
CA ILE A 293 4.61 -0.55 3.69
C ILE A 293 3.08 -0.55 3.87
N THR A 294 2.54 0.24 4.81
CA THR A 294 1.08 0.37 4.99
C THR A 294 0.44 1.10 3.83
N SER A 295 1.13 2.08 3.23
CA SER A 295 0.68 2.74 2.01
C SER A 295 0.65 1.79 0.80
N ASP A 296 1.63 0.88 0.70
CA ASP A 296 1.64 -0.16 -0.32
C ASP A 296 0.52 -1.19 -0.11
N TYR A 297 0.28 -1.61 1.13
CA TYR A 297 -0.84 -2.50 1.47
C TYR A 297 -2.19 -1.87 1.14
N TRP A 298 -2.42 -0.62 1.58
CA TRP A 298 -3.64 0.14 1.30
C TRP A 298 -3.96 0.24 -0.19
N ARG A 299 -2.93 0.26 -1.04
CA ARG A 299 -3.04 0.32 -2.51
C ARG A 299 -3.05 -1.07 -3.17
N GLY A 300 -3.11 -2.16 -2.40
CA GLY A 300 -3.08 -3.53 -2.94
C GLY A 300 -1.76 -3.92 -3.62
N ARG A 301 -0.64 -3.28 -3.27
CA ARG A 301 0.68 -3.52 -3.90
C ARG A 301 1.54 -4.57 -3.21
N LEU A 302 1.13 -5.07 -2.05
CA LEU A 302 1.84 -6.14 -1.34
C LEU A 302 1.34 -7.50 -1.80
N ALA A 303 2.24 -8.50 -1.82
CA ALA A 303 1.93 -9.90 -2.10
C ALA A 303 1.00 -10.11 -3.32
N ARG A 304 1.26 -9.37 -4.42
CA ARG A 304 0.46 -9.39 -5.66
C ARG A 304 -1.05 -9.11 -5.46
N GLY A 305 -1.40 -8.38 -4.40
CA GLY A 305 -2.78 -8.05 -4.06
C GLY A 305 -3.50 -9.11 -3.23
N ASP A 306 -2.77 -10.06 -2.63
CA ASP A 306 -3.32 -10.93 -1.59
C ASP A 306 -3.47 -10.16 -0.28
N GLU A 307 -4.72 -10.01 0.18
CA GLU A 307 -5.08 -9.31 1.41
C GLU A 307 -4.48 -9.97 2.66
N THR A 308 -4.55 -11.30 2.74
CA THR A 308 -4.14 -12.07 3.92
C THR A 308 -2.63 -12.09 4.07
N VAL A 309 -1.92 -12.36 2.97
CA VAL A 309 -0.46 -12.35 2.96
C VAL A 309 0.07 -10.92 3.11
N GLY A 310 -0.62 -9.95 2.49
CA GLY A 310 -0.31 -8.53 2.59
C GLY A 310 -0.41 -8.02 4.03
N ILE A 311 -1.51 -8.30 4.74
CA ILE A 311 -1.68 -7.83 6.13
C ILE A 311 -0.70 -8.54 7.07
N GLN A 312 -0.44 -9.83 6.87
CA GLN A 312 0.55 -10.57 7.65
C GLN A 312 1.96 -9.98 7.48
N THR A 313 2.30 -9.52 6.28
CA THR A 313 3.56 -8.81 6.00
C THR A 313 3.64 -7.48 6.77
N VAL A 314 2.53 -6.74 6.86
CA VAL A 314 2.43 -5.52 7.67
C VAL A 314 2.61 -5.83 9.16
N GLU A 315 1.99 -6.88 9.68
CA GLU A 315 2.15 -7.36 11.05
C GLU A 315 3.61 -7.68 11.38
N ASN A 316 4.26 -8.47 10.52
CA ASN A 316 5.66 -8.85 10.68
C ASN A 316 6.59 -7.63 10.69
N TYR A 317 6.31 -6.64 9.86
CA TYR A 317 7.03 -5.37 9.85
C TYR A 317 6.88 -4.60 11.17
N PHE A 318 5.67 -4.49 11.74
CA PHE A 318 5.47 -3.80 13.02
C PHE A 318 6.03 -4.59 14.22
N SER A 319 6.05 -5.92 14.12
CA SER A 319 6.78 -6.77 15.06
C SER A 319 8.29 -6.47 15.02
N MET A 320 8.88 -6.31 13.83
CA MET A 320 10.27 -5.85 13.70
C MET A 320 10.47 -4.43 14.25
N CYS A 321 9.55 -3.49 13.97
CA CYS A 321 9.61 -2.14 14.52
C CYS A 321 9.67 -2.15 16.05
N LYS A 322 8.89 -3.03 16.72
CA LYS A 322 8.94 -3.23 18.17
C LYS A 322 10.35 -3.60 18.65
N SER A 323 10.97 -4.60 18.01
CA SER A 323 12.34 -5.04 18.33
C SER A 323 13.37 -3.93 18.09
N LEU A 324 13.22 -3.18 17.00
CA LEU A 324 14.09 -2.06 16.68
C LEU A 324 13.99 -0.93 17.72
N VAL A 325 12.78 -0.57 18.14
CA VAL A 325 12.57 0.44 19.18
C VAL A 325 13.24 0.02 20.48
N ALA A 326 13.07 -1.23 20.91
CA ALA A 326 13.72 -1.76 22.11
C ALA A 326 15.25 -1.66 22.02
N TRP A 327 15.83 -2.04 20.87
CA TRP A 327 17.27 -1.94 20.64
C TRP A 327 17.78 -0.49 20.69
N ILE A 328 17.08 0.46 20.07
CA ILE A 328 17.46 1.89 20.07
C ILE A 328 17.36 2.49 21.47
N LEU A 329 16.32 2.13 22.23
CA LEU A 329 16.14 2.60 23.61
C LEU A 329 17.20 2.06 24.57
N GLY A 330 17.77 0.89 24.29
CA GLY A 330 18.91 0.34 25.02
C GLY A 330 20.26 1.04 24.73
N ARG A 331 20.26 2.13 23.95
CA ARG A 331 21.47 2.92 23.64
C ARG A 331 21.44 4.29 24.32
N ASP A 332 22.63 4.74 24.72
CA ASP A 332 22.89 6.07 25.29
C ASP A 332 22.92 7.16 24.21
N TRP A 333 21.83 7.26 23.43
CA TRP A 333 21.68 8.21 22.34
C TRP A 333 20.66 9.29 22.68
N GLY A 334 20.94 10.53 22.27
CA GLY A 334 19.98 11.63 22.35
C GLY A 334 18.76 11.42 21.44
N LYS A 335 17.67 12.16 21.71
CA LYS A 335 16.38 12.05 21.00
C LYS A 335 16.50 12.17 19.47
N LEU A 336 17.32 13.10 18.98
CA LEU A 336 17.51 13.31 17.54
C LEU A 336 18.20 12.13 16.86
N LYS A 337 19.25 11.58 17.49
CA LYS A 337 19.97 10.40 16.99
C LYS A 337 19.07 9.17 16.98
N ARG A 338 18.34 8.92 18.09
CA ARG A 338 17.36 7.80 18.16
C ARG A 338 16.35 7.87 17.03
N LYS A 339 15.74 9.04 16.81
CA LYS A 339 14.78 9.26 15.73
C LYS A 339 15.39 8.99 14.36
N LYS A 340 16.57 9.56 14.07
CA LYS A 340 17.20 9.44 12.75
C LYS A 340 17.65 8.01 12.45
N VAL A 341 18.27 7.33 13.42
CA VAL A 341 18.65 5.92 13.28
C VAL A 341 17.42 5.07 12.96
N TYR A 342 16.31 5.29 13.67
CA TYR A 342 15.06 4.57 13.42
C TYR A 342 14.52 4.82 12.00
N GLU A 343 14.38 6.08 11.60
CA GLU A 343 13.85 6.46 10.28
C GLU A 343 14.70 5.90 9.14
N ASP A 344 16.03 6.06 9.22
CA ASP A 344 16.95 5.62 8.17
C ASP A 344 17.08 4.09 8.11
N THR A 345 17.01 3.40 9.26
CA THR A 345 16.96 1.92 9.30
C THR A 345 15.70 1.42 8.61
N LEU A 346 14.53 1.97 8.94
CA LEU A 346 13.27 1.56 8.32
C LEU A 346 13.24 1.86 6.82
N GLN A 347 13.84 2.98 6.40
CA GLN A 347 13.99 3.33 5.00
C GLN A 347 14.87 2.31 4.25
N GLY A 348 16.01 1.93 4.84
CA GLY A 348 16.89 0.90 4.29
C GLY A 348 16.22 -0.47 4.19
N VAL A 349 15.49 -0.88 5.24
CA VAL A 349 14.72 -2.14 5.27
C VAL A 349 13.69 -2.15 4.15
N TYR A 350 12.92 -1.07 4.01
CA TYR A 350 11.91 -0.96 2.95
C TYR A 350 12.55 -1.04 1.56
N LEU A 351 13.67 -0.35 1.31
CA LEU A 351 14.33 -0.36 0.00
C LEU A 351 14.83 -1.75 -0.39
N LEU A 352 15.40 -2.51 0.56
CA LEU A 352 15.91 -3.85 0.30
C LEU A 352 14.80 -4.88 0.07
N LEU A 353 13.75 -4.82 0.88
CA LEU A 353 12.68 -5.83 0.82
C LEU A 353 11.54 -5.44 -0.13
N ARG A 354 11.58 -4.26 -0.77
CA ARG A 354 10.47 -3.74 -1.59
C ARG A 354 9.96 -4.73 -2.63
N ARG A 355 10.88 -5.43 -3.31
CA ARG A 355 10.53 -6.42 -4.34
C ARG A 355 9.95 -7.68 -3.70
N GLU A 356 10.60 -8.20 -2.67
CA GLU A 356 10.16 -9.38 -1.92
C GLU A 356 8.74 -9.19 -1.36
N MET A 357 8.49 -8.06 -0.69
CA MET A 357 7.17 -7.69 -0.13
C MET A 357 6.06 -7.53 -1.19
N ARG A 358 6.41 -7.21 -2.45
CA ARG A 358 5.43 -7.13 -3.55
C ARG A 358 5.04 -8.50 -4.07
N GLU A 359 5.92 -9.48 -3.96
CA GLU A 359 5.77 -10.78 -4.59
C GLU A 359 5.26 -11.84 -3.61
N THR A 360 5.77 -11.86 -2.37
CA THR A 360 5.53 -12.93 -1.40
C THR A 360 5.38 -12.41 0.03
N LEU A 361 4.99 -13.30 0.94
CA LEU A 361 5.07 -13.06 2.39
C LEU A 361 6.51 -12.75 2.80
N VAL A 362 6.69 -11.73 3.64
CA VAL A 362 7.96 -11.49 4.34
C VAL A 362 7.75 -11.71 5.83
N GLU A 363 8.47 -12.69 6.36
CA GLU A 363 8.40 -13.07 7.77
C GLU A 363 9.14 -12.10 8.70
N HIS A 364 8.79 -12.13 9.98
CA HIS A 364 9.44 -11.32 11.01
C HIS A 364 10.97 -11.50 11.02
N GLU A 365 11.45 -12.74 10.98
CA GLU A 365 12.89 -13.04 11.04
C GLU A 365 13.63 -12.43 9.85
N ARG A 366 13.03 -12.50 8.66
CA ARG A 366 13.57 -11.87 7.45
C ARG A 366 13.65 -10.35 7.59
N PHE A 367 12.59 -9.70 8.09
CA PHE A 367 12.62 -8.27 8.41
C PHE A 367 13.72 -7.93 9.42
N TRP A 368 13.86 -8.73 10.47
CA TRP A 368 14.81 -8.47 11.55
C TRP A 368 16.27 -8.65 11.12
N GLN A 369 16.57 -9.67 10.31
CA GLN A 369 17.89 -9.87 9.72
C GLN A 369 18.30 -8.67 8.86
N VAL A 370 17.40 -8.21 7.99
CA VAL A 370 17.66 -7.02 7.16
C VAL A 370 17.80 -5.77 8.04
N ALA A 371 16.98 -5.63 9.09
CA ALA A 371 17.09 -4.53 10.03
C ALA A 371 18.47 -4.49 10.71
N LYS A 372 19.01 -5.62 11.19
CA LYS A 372 20.35 -5.69 11.79
C LYS A 372 21.44 -5.19 10.84
N VAL A 373 21.39 -5.59 9.57
CA VAL A 373 22.32 -5.13 8.54
C VAL A 373 22.18 -3.63 8.32
N GLN A 374 20.94 -3.12 8.25
CA GLN A 374 20.68 -1.69 8.08
C GLN A 374 21.13 -0.86 9.28
N MET A 375 20.92 -1.35 10.50
CA MET A 375 21.38 -0.70 11.72
C MET A 375 22.90 -0.50 11.70
N SER A 376 23.66 -1.52 11.30
CA SER A 376 25.12 -1.41 11.13
C SER A 376 25.50 -0.35 10.10
N ARG A 377 24.86 -0.34 8.92
CA ARG A 377 25.11 0.66 7.87
C ARG A 377 24.78 2.09 8.33
N VAL A 378 23.65 2.26 9.01
CA VAL A 378 23.19 3.54 9.54
C VAL A 378 24.14 4.06 10.63
N CYS A 379 24.68 3.18 11.49
CA CYS A 379 25.72 3.55 12.45
C CYS A 379 27.02 4.01 11.75
N VAL A 380 27.46 3.33 10.69
CA VAL A 380 28.65 3.76 9.92
C VAL A 380 28.43 5.13 9.26
N LEU A 381 27.22 5.39 8.73
CA LEU A 381 26.85 6.69 8.18
C LEU A 381 26.80 7.78 9.26
N GLU A 382 26.33 7.44 10.46
CA GLU A 382 26.30 8.34 11.60
C GLU A 382 27.71 8.77 12.02
N GLU A 383 28.60 7.80 12.20
CA GLU A 383 30.01 8.04 12.51
C GLU A 383 30.68 8.88 11.41
N THR A 384 30.37 8.60 10.14
CA THR A 384 30.88 9.36 8.99
C THR A 384 30.38 10.80 8.97
N ALA A 385 29.12 11.04 9.36
CA ALA A 385 28.56 12.38 9.45
C ALA A 385 29.10 13.17 10.65
N ALA A 386 29.53 12.49 11.72
CA ALA A 386 30.02 13.04 13.00
C ALA A 386 29.00 13.87 13.81
N ASN A 387 28.06 14.57 13.16
CA ASN A 387 26.99 15.31 13.83
C ASN A 387 25.68 15.24 13.03
N TYR A 388 24.58 15.67 13.66
CA TYR A 388 23.24 15.60 13.08
C TYR A 388 23.04 16.48 11.85
N VAL A 389 23.70 17.64 11.78
CA VAL A 389 23.55 18.60 10.68
C VAL A 389 24.17 18.04 9.41
N ASN A 390 25.39 17.53 9.49
CA ASN A 390 26.05 16.79 8.43
C ASN A 390 25.23 15.60 7.97
N TRP A 391 24.66 14.86 8.92
CA TRP A 391 23.87 13.68 8.59
C TRP A 391 22.61 14.03 7.80
N LYS A 392 21.95 15.14 8.16
CA LYS A 392 20.84 15.71 7.39
C LYS A 392 21.27 16.23 6.02
N MET A 393 22.50 16.71 5.88
CA MET A 393 23.04 17.21 4.61
C MET A 393 23.31 16.05 3.63
N ILE A 394 23.90 14.95 4.10
CA ILE A 394 24.22 13.81 3.23
C ILE A 394 23.00 12.96 2.85
N GLU A 395 21.90 13.06 3.60
CA GLU A 395 20.67 12.28 3.36
C GLU A 395 20.07 12.47 1.95
N THR A 396 20.28 13.65 1.37
CA THR A 396 19.79 13.98 0.02
C THR A 396 20.69 13.43 -1.09
N LEU A 397 21.91 12.96 -0.76
CA LEU A 397 22.86 12.47 -1.75
C LEU A 397 22.41 11.12 -2.34
N PRO A 398 22.53 10.91 -3.65
CA PRO A 398 22.28 9.60 -4.27
C PRO A 398 23.14 8.49 -3.64
N TYR A 399 24.41 8.80 -3.34
CA TYR A 399 25.35 7.87 -2.73
C TYR A 399 24.93 7.41 -1.33
N TYR A 400 24.20 8.23 -0.58
CA TYR A 400 23.64 7.84 0.72
C TYR A 400 22.65 6.68 0.56
N LYS A 401 21.70 6.82 -0.38
CA LYS A 401 20.71 5.78 -0.66
C LYS A 401 21.35 4.53 -1.26
N LEU A 402 22.32 4.70 -2.15
CA LEU A 402 23.07 3.58 -2.74
C LEU A 402 23.86 2.81 -1.68
N TYR A 403 24.47 3.49 -0.71
CA TYR A 403 25.13 2.85 0.42
C TYR A 403 24.11 2.09 1.31
N LEU A 404 22.96 2.69 1.64
CA LEU A 404 21.93 1.98 2.41
C LEU A 404 21.47 0.69 1.71
N VAL A 405 21.33 0.69 0.38
CA VAL A 405 20.92 -0.50 -0.38
C VAL A 405 22.06 -1.51 -0.48
N THR A 406 23.24 -1.09 -0.93
CA THR A 406 24.31 -2.03 -1.32
C THR A 406 25.29 -2.35 -0.19
N GLY A 407 25.49 -1.43 0.76
CA GLY A 407 26.57 -1.50 1.76
C GLY A 407 27.97 -1.31 1.19
N ASN A 408 28.11 -0.92 -0.09
CA ASN A 408 29.40 -0.80 -0.75
C ASN A 408 30.18 0.43 -0.24
N SER A 409 31.40 0.21 0.25
CA SER A 409 32.28 1.26 0.79
C SER A 409 32.58 2.38 -0.21
N LEU A 410 32.59 2.12 -1.51
CA LEU A 410 32.79 3.14 -2.54
C LEU A 410 31.77 4.29 -2.43
N TYR A 411 30.51 3.98 -2.16
CA TYR A 411 29.48 5.03 -1.96
C TYR A 411 29.68 5.79 -0.65
N LEU A 412 30.18 5.13 0.38
CA LEU A 412 30.56 5.78 1.63
C LEU A 412 31.74 6.73 1.41
N ASP A 413 32.70 6.37 0.57
CA ASP A 413 33.84 7.22 0.23
C ASP A 413 33.42 8.47 -0.54
N TYR A 414 32.42 8.37 -1.43
CA TYR A 414 31.80 9.55 -2.05
C TYR A 414 31.14 10.47 -1.02
N VAL A 415 30.44 9.92 -0.02
CA VAL A 415 29.83 10.69 1.07
C VAL A 415 30.92 11.37 1.93
N LYS A 416 31.98 10.64 2.30
CA LYS A 416 33.14 11.21 3.02
C LYS A 416 33.81 12.31 2.21
N GLY A 417 34.01 12.09 0.91
CA GLY A 417 34.57 13.06 -0.01
C GLY A 417 33.73 14.35 -0.08
N PHE A 418 32.41 14.22 -0.16
CA PHE A 418 31.48 15.35 -0.13
C PHE A 418 31.65 16.18 1.15
N LEU A 419 31.63 15.54 2.33
CA LEU A 419 31.81 16.23 3.62
C LEU A 419 33.19 16.88 3.74
N ARG A 420 34.25 16.19 3.31
CA ARG A 420 35.62 16.72 3.30
C ARG A 420 35.71 17.97 2.43
N ARG A 421 35.13 17.94 1.23
CA ARG A 421 35.14 19.09 0.30
C ARG A 421 34.35 20.27 0.83
N LYS A 422 33.21 20.03 1.48
CA LYS A 422 32.46 21.10 2.17
C LYS A 422 33.28 21.73 3.29
N ARG A 423 34.02 20.91 4.06
CA ARG A 423 34.95 21.40 5.08
C ARG A 423 36.10 22.22 4.48
N LEU A 424 36.61 21.85 3.31
CA LEU A 424 37.68 22.60 2.63
C LEU A 424 37.23 24.01 2.23
N ILE A 425 36.00 24.17 1.70
CA ILE A 425 35.44 25.50 1.40
C ILE A 425 35.34 26.33 2.68
N HIS A 426 34.74 25.74 3.72
CA HIS A 426 34.59 26.42 5.00
C HIS A 426 35.94 26.84 5.60
N ASN A 427 36.90 25.92 5.68
CA ASN A 427 38.23 26.20 6.23
C ASN A 427 38.95 27.30 5.43
N TRP A 428 38.85 27.30 4.10
CA TRP A 428 39.43 28.34 3.27
C TRP A 428 38.84 29.73 3.58
N LEU A 429 37.51 29.84 3.68
CA LEU A 429 36.85 31.11 4.00
C LEU A 429 37.25 31.66 5.38
N TYR A 430 37.60 30.79 6.32
CA TYR A 430 37.97 31.14 7.69
C TYR A 430 39.49 31.31 7.91
N LEU A 431 40.31 31.24 6.86
CA LEU A 431 41.71 31.67 6.95
C LEU A 431 41.79 33.16 7.28
N GLU A 432 42.79 33.57 8.07
CA GLU A 432 42.97 34.97 8.48
C GLU A 432 43.10 35.91 7.27
N GLU A 433 43.79 35.46 6.22
CA GLU A 433 43.96 36.18 4.96
C GLU A 433 42.64 36.50 4.24
N ASN A 434 41.56 35.76 4.51
CA ASN A 434 40.24 35.92 3.89
C ASN A 434 39.23 36.63 4.81
N THR A 435 39.68 37.15 5.96
CA THR A 435 38.82 37.88 6.91
C THR A 435 38.11 39.07 6.26
N TRP A 436 38.81 39.84 5.43
CA TRP A 436 38.26 40.98 4.70
C TRP A 436 37.14 40.55 3.72
N ALA A 437 37.34 39.46 2.97
CA ALA A 437 36.36 38.98 2.01
C ALA A 437 35.07 38.56 2.72
N ARG A 438 35.20 37.89 3.88
CA ARG A 438 34.05 37.51 4.72
C ARG A 438 33.25 38.70 5.25
N GLN A 439 33.89 39.81 5.59
CA GLN A 439 33.20 41.02 6.08
C GLN A 439 32.45 41.77 4.98
N LEU A 440 32.84 41.59 3.72
CA LEU A 440 32.31 42.32 2.57
C LEU A 440 31.35 41.50 1.72
N LEU A 441 31.22 40.19 1.96
CA LEU A 441 30.28 39.34 1.24
C LEU A 441 28.84 39.65 1.66
N PRO A 442 27.88 39.67 0.71
CA PRO A 442 26.46 39.68 1.04
C PRO A 442 26.08 38.45 1.87
N ASP A 443 25.19 38.63 2.84
CA ASP A 443 24.73 37.55 3.73
C ASP A 443 24.21 36.32 2.97
N GLU A 444 23.52 36.55 1.84
CA GLU A 444 23.03 35.47 0.97
C GLU A 444 24.16 34.57 0.46
N LEU A 445 25.28 35.16 0.00
CA LEU A 445 26.42 34.39 -0.52
C LEU A 445 27.25 33.79 0.60
N PHE A 446 27.41 34.53 1.70
CA PHE A 446 28.13 34.03 2.88
C PHE A 446 27.46 32.77 3.45
N SER A 447 26.13 32.78 3.57
CA SER A 447 25.36 31.64 4.08
C SER A 447 25.61 30.36 3.26
N LEU A 448 25.77 30.43 1.93
CA LEU A 448 26.03 29.27 1.08
C LEU A 448 27.39 28.60 1.35
N LEU A 449 28.37 29.39 1.79
CA LEU A 449 29.72 28.94 2.09
C LEU A 449 29.86 28.35 3.49
N GLU A 450 28.89 28.61 4.38
CA GLU A 450 28.85 27.98 5.69
C GLU A 450 28.78 26.46 5.57
N PHE A 451 29.44 25.78 6.52
CA PHE A 451 29.61 24.34 6.49
C PHE A 451 28.26 23.59 6.55
N ASP A 452 27.31 24.12 7.31
CA ASP A 452 26.02 23.50 7.62
C ASP A 452 24.92 23.79 6.59
N THR A 453 25.21 24.65 5.60
CA THR A 453 24.20 25.10 4.63
C THR A 453 23.97 24.07 3.54
N LYS A 454 22.70 23.67 3.40
CA LYS A 454 22.22 22.78 2.35
C LYS A 454 22.08 23.54 1.04
N ILE A 455 22.54 22.94 -0.04
CA ILE A 455 22.30 23.45 -1.40
C ILE A 455 21.05 22.76 -1.91
N ALA A 456 19.97 23.51 -2.10
CA ALA A 456 18.75 23.01 -2.71
C ALA A 456 18.95 22.83 -4.22
N GLN A 457 18.34 21.81 -4.82
CA GLN A 457 18.41 21.66 -6.29
C GLN A 457 17.72 22.82 -7.01
N ASP A 458 16.64 23.34 -6.43
CA ASP A 458 15.89 24.48 -6.98
C ASP A 458 16.72 25.76 -7.00
N SER A 459 17.71 25.89 -6.10
CA SER A 459 18.62 27.05 -6.05
C SER A 459 19.80 26.95 -7.02
N LEU A 460 19.87 25.91 -7.86
CA LEU A 460 20.89 25.75 -8.91
C LEU A 460 20.51 26.46 -10.21
N HIS A 461 19.26 26.89 -10.36
CA HIS A 461 18.74 27.45 -11.61
C HIS A 461 18.66 28.98 -11.54
N GLY A 462 18.91 29.64 -12.68
CA GLY A 462 18.87 31.10 -12.82
C GLY A 462 20.24 31.77 -12.93
N ASP A 463 20.20 33.08 -13.23
CA ASP A 463 21.38 33.90 -13.54
C ASP A 463 21.86 34.75 -12.37
N SER A 464 21.26 34.63 -11.19
CA SER A 464 21.72 35.32 -10.00
C SER A 464 23.11 34.85 -9.57
N THR A 465 23.87 35.75 -8.93
CA THR A 465 25.18 35.43 -8.34
C THR A 465 25.07 34.30 -7.31
N SER A 466 23.99 34.24 -6.54
CA SER A 466 23.70 33.15 -5.60
C SER A 466 23.48 31.79 -6.30
N ALA A 467 22.77 31.76 -7.43
CA ALA A 467 22.54 30.54 -8.20
C ALA A 467 23.81 30.06 -8.91
N GLN A 468 24.61 30.98 -9.44
CA GLN A 468 25.92 30.69 -10.02
C GLN A 468 26.91 30.12 -8.98
N LEU A 469 27.01 30.76 -7.80
CA LEU A 469 27.85 30.27 -6.71
C LEU A 469 27.37 28.89 -6.21
N SER A 470 26.06 28.72 -6.03
CA SER A 470 25.45 27.43 -5.66
C SER A 470 25.81 26.32 -6.63
N ARG A 471 25.79 26.59 -7.95
CA ARG A 471 26.22 25.63 -8.99
C ARG A 471 27.68 25.26 -8.88
N LEU A 472 28.57 26.24 -8.73
CA LEU A 472 30.01 25.98 -8.60
C LEU A 472 30.35 25.16 -7.35
N ILE A 473 29.74 25.52 -6.21
CA ILE A 473 29.88 24.75 -4.98
C ILE A 473 29.33 23.34 -5.21
N TRP A 474 28.14 23.17 -5.78
CA TRP A 474 27.55 21.87 -6.05
C TRP A 474 28.46 20.99 -6.93
N LEU A 475 28.98 21.54 -8.03
CA LEU A 475 29.89 20.84 -8.94
C LEU A 475 31.18 20.41 -8.24
N TYR A 476 31.78 21.28 -7.42
CA TYR A 476 32.95 20.92 -6.63
C TYR A 476 32.64 19.83 -5.60
N LEU A 477 31.55 19.98 -4.84
CA LEU A 477 31.18 19.02 -3.80
C LEU A 477 30.90 17.62 -4.37
N HIS A 478 30.34 17.52 -5.58
CA HIS A 478 30.07 16.24 -6.22
C HIS A 478 31.25 15.66 -7.00
N SER A 479 32.01 16.49 -7.71
CA SER A 479 33.06 16.01 -8.62
C SER A 479 34.47 16.01 -8.01
N GLY A 480 34.74 16.91 -7.07
CA GLY A 480 36.07 17.12 -6.47
C GLY A 480 37.14 17.72 -7.39
N HIS A 481 36.78 18.21 -8.58
CA HIS A 481 37.75 18.86 -9.46
C HIS A 481 38.19 20.21 -8.91
N GLN A 482 39.50 20.42 -8.85
CA GLN A 482 40.11 21.65 -8.32
C GLN A 482 39.66 22.90 -9.08
N LEU A 483 39.41 22.78 -10.39
CA LEU A 483 38.90 23.87 -11.23
C LEU A 483 37.66 24.53 -10.61
N TYR A 484 36.71 23.74 -10.10
CA TYR A 484 35.50 24.28 -9.50
C TYR A 484 35.76 24.91 -8.13
N LEU A 485 36.72 24.41 -7.36
CA LEU A 485 37.12 25.06 -6.11
C LEU A 485 37.75 26.42 -6.39
N GLU A 486 38.66 26.52 -7.35
CA GLU A 486 39.26 27.80 -7.73
C GLU A 486 38.22 28.76 -8.31
N ALA A 487 37.24 28.26 -9.06
CA ALA A 487 36.11 29.07 -9.52
C ALA A 487 35.23 29.58 -8.37
N VAL A 488 34.95 28.75 -7.35
CA VAL A 488 34.25 29.20 -6.12
C VAL A 488 35.05 30.31 -5.45
N LYS A 489 36.36 30.13 -5.24
CA LYS A 489 37.21 31.14 -4.61
C LYS A 489 37.23 32.44 -5.41
N GLY A 490 37.46 32.36 -6.72
CA GLY A 490 37.48 33.52 -7.63
C GLY A 490 36.19 34.31 -7.55
N MET A 491 35.05 33.64 -7.68
CA MET A 491 33.73 34.29 -7.62
C MET A 491 33.48 34.97 -6.26
N VAL A 492 33.84 34.33 -5.15
CA VAL A 492 33.71 34.91 -3.80
C VAL A 492 34.57 36.17 -3.66
N LEU A 493 35.81 36.13 -4.14
CA LEU A 493 36.73 37.26 -4.11
C LEU A 493 36.28 38.41 -5.04
N GLU A 494 35.79 38.10 -6.23
CA GLU A 494 35.21 39.07 -7.17
C GLU A 494 34.01 39.79 -6.56
N CYS A 495 33.09 39.06 -5.92
CA CYS A 495 31.95 39.66 -5.24
C CYS A 495 32.37 40.53 -4.05
N ALA A 496 33.34 40.09 -3.24
CA ALA A 496 33.86 40.89 -2.13
C ALA A 496 34.54 42.18 -2.62
N HIS A 497 35.32 42.12 -3.71
CA HIS A 497 35.94 43.31 -4.31
C HIS A 497 34.92 44.27 -4.92
N ALA A 498 33.88 43.77 -5.58
CA ALA A 498 32.81 44.62 -6.11
C ALA A 498 32.11 45.42 -5.00
N ASN A 499 31.89 44.79 -3.84
CA ASN A 499 31.32 45.48 -2.68
C ASN A 499 32.31 46.47 -2.05
N LEU A 500 33.60 46.14 -1.98
CA LEU A 500 34.63 47.09 -1.53
C LEU A 500 34.64 48.36 -2.38
N GLY A 501 34.59 48.23 -3.71
CA GLY A 501 34.53 49.36 -4.64
C GLY A 501 33.25 50.19 -4.49
N PHE A 502 32.12 49.56 -4.17
CA PHE A 502 30.87 50.25 -3.89
C PHE A 502 30.94 51.11 -2.60
N TYR A 503 31.56 50.58 -1.54
CA TYR A 503 31.77 51.34 -0.30
C TYR A 503 32.75 52.50 -0.48
N GLN A 504 33.83 52.33 -1.25
CA GLN A 504 34.77 53.40 -1.57
C GLN A 504 34.09 54.53 -2.37
N TYR A 505 33.31 54.18 -3.40
CA TYR A 505 32.58 55.16 -4.22
C TYR A 505 31.49 55.91 -3.44
N GLN A 506 30.80 55.24 -2.49
CA GLN A 506 29.83 55.91 -1.61
C GLN A 506 30.48 56.85 -0.59
N THR A 507 31.69 56.53 -0.13
CA THR A 507 32.43 57.39 0.80
C THR A 507 32.93 58.65 0.08
N GLU A 508 33.49 58.51 -1.12
CA GLU A 508 33.92 59.63 -1.97
C GLU A 508 32.74 60.51 -2.42
N ALA A 509 31.58 59.92 -2.74
CA ALA A 509 30.36 60.67 -3.07
C ALA A 509 29.77 61.40 -1.84
N HIS A 510 29.93 60.87 -0.63
CA HIS A 510 29.48 61.52 0.60
C HIS A 510 30.39 62.69 1.00
N ASP A 511 31.70 62.57 0.77
CA ASP A 511 32.68 63.65 0.97
C ASP A 511 32.45 64.80 -0.04
N HIS A 512 32.17 64.49 -1.31
CA HIS A 512 31.80 65.51 -2.30
C HIS A 512 30.43 66.16 -2.05
N ALA A 513 29.48 65.45 -1.43
CA ALA A 513 28.20 66.04 -1.01
C ALA A 513 28.33 66.97 0.21
N GLN A 514 29.34 66.78 1.06
CA GLN A 514 29.64 67.69 2.17
C GLN A 514 30.38 68.95 1.73
N GLU A 515 31.20 68.90 0.66
CA GLU A 515 31.85 70.10 0.09
C GLU A 515 30.86 71.06 -0.59
N HIS A 516 29.69 70.60 -1.04
CA HIS A 516 28.66 71.46 -1.66
C HIS A 516 27.67 72.11 -0.67
N CYS A 517 27.82 71.89 0.64
CA CYS A 517 26.97 72.47 1.69
C CYS A 517 27.77 73.33 2.70
N ALA A 518 28.80 74.05 2.25
CA ALA A 518 29.43 75.13 3.03
C ALA A 518 28.97 76.52 2.51
N PRO A 519 28.65 77.48 3.39
CA PRO A 519 27.85 78.66 3.05
C PRO A 519 28.68 79.76 2.37
N HIS A 520 28.24 80.23 1.20
CA HIS A 520 28.66 81.53 0.71
C HIS A 520 27.97 82.64 1.52
N GLY A 521 28.68 83.10 2.55
CA GLY A 521 28.47 84.44 3.08
C GLY A 521 28.96 85.49 2.08
N GLY A 522 28.22 86.58 1.93
CA GLY A 522 28.73 87.80 1.31
C GLY A 522 27.70 88.73 0.65
N ARG A 523 26.91 89.46 1.45
CA ARG A 523 27.04 90.92 1.66
C ARG A 523 26.05 91.43 2.70
#